data_AF-A0A4Y7WKW5-F1
#
_entry.id   AF-A0A4Y7WKW5-F1
#
_cell.length_a   1.000
_cell.length_b   1.000
_cell.length_c   1.000
_cell.angle_alpha   90.00
_cell.angle_beta   90.00
_cell.angle_gamma   90.00
#
_symmetry.space_group_name_H-M   'P 1'
#
loop_
_entity.id
_entity.type
_entity.pdbx_description
1 polymer ?
#
loop_
_entity_poly.entity_id
_entity_poly.type
_entity_poly.pdbx_seq_one_letter_code
_entity_poly.pdbx_strand_id
1 'polypeptide(L)'
;MGIFDIFKKKRKYKQKKSDSRNLLSVNDAQAIDPIKNFFVHSDIKGLLWIENGPQKNFISISSAEKIYEIDGVKLFIQVNKEEPSLINMNLDIKESIEKEVPIPGYYPSYRTLSSEQRYKYWQSLSNPYQASIDISYIFILYYGLERHLFLNNNFEMAFKVIIKLREIHQNKSFLTYSGNAIALSCLLHQKADMMNIFIESLNTDYKRNFSEHLYLLALHSFDRPLLSEDIMRLSKVFGFRNDNYIKSYPDIFKRTLEELIVKKHSKNHLILKELVPHIGELDQTDLSLFANISLSEEKLSIANLISSPSLNKEIYNFLSDAHESVKKQLANMRKTNMMPKKHEKKKPIKELKFDFNEEQRLIKELKGNYSDPVSKHFTYIYLQDFYYKYRILDEKYLHECIKYCYEDLEILEDLNTAFVNEEMKRTKHLSSFRTKKDIDNDLERIKAEKFQGRIPAFNRLAIIYEKKKQFPYAIDISKKAINYYKARNIDTSDFEKRIERLNKKLKV
;
A
#
# COMPACT_ATOMS: atom_id res chain seq x y z
N MET A 1 17.17 43.35 50.04
CA MET A 1 17.39 42.48 51.22
C MET A 1 16.06 42.15 51.84
N GLY A 2 15.87 40.89 52.28
CA GLY A 2 14.86 40.42 53.27
C GLY A 2 13.41 40.39 52.77
N ILE A 3 12.67 39.28 52.65
CA ILE A 3 12.45 38.08 53.49
C ILE A 3 11.61 38.36 54.76
N PHE A 4 10.43 37.71 54.81
CA PHE A 4 9.50 37.46 55.94
C PHE A 4 8.91 38.70 56.64
N ASP A 5 7.70 38.76 57.18
CA ASP A 5 6.49 37.93 57.28
C ASP A 5 5.40 38.92 57.77
N ILE A 6 4.11 38.57 57.74
CA ILE A 6 3.11 38.87 58.80
C ILE A 6 1.68 38.61 58.30
N PHE A 7 1.06 37.74 59.08
CA PHE A 7 -0.31 37.29 59.09
C PHE A 7 -1.38 38.37 59.37
N LYS A 8 -2.61 37.98 58.99
CA LYS A 8 -3.92 38.14 59.69
C LYS A 8 -4.88 39.28 59.30
N LYS A 9 -5.87 38.83 58.52
CA LYS A 9 -7.33 38.77 58.81
C LYS A 9 -8.21 40.05 58.78
N LYS A 10 -9.15 39.97 57.81
CA LYS A 10 -10.62 40.11 57.88
C LYS A 10 -11.27 41.49 57.61
N ARG A 11 -12.00 41.54 56.48
CA ARG A 11 -13.42 41.99 56.35
C ARG A 11 -14.04 41.35 55.09
N LYS A 12 -14.68 40.18 55.21
CA LYS A 12 -16.14 39.93 55.11
C LYS A 12 -16.86 40.68 53.97
N TYR A 13 -17.23 39.93 52.93
CA TYR A 13 -18.54 40.08 52.29
C TYR A 13 -19.21 38.69 52.14
N LYS A 14 -20.45 38.60 52.65
CA LYS A 14 -21.36 37.45 52.58
C LYS A 14 -21.92 37.35 51.15
N GLN A 15 -21.80 36.22 50.45
CA GLN A 15 -22.67 35.02 50.43
C GLN A 15 -23.99 35.15 49.64
N LYS A 16 -24.05 34.46 48.49
CA LYS A 16 -25.19 33.71 47.91
C LYS A 16 -24.58 32.58 47.06
N LYS A 17 -24.30 31.40 47.62
CA LYS A 17 -25.10 30.14 47.65
C LYS A 17 -25.47 29.59 46.25
N SER A 18 -24.78 28.52 45.83
CA SER A 18 -25.38 27.18 45.74
C SER A 18 -24.32 26.09 45.50
N ASP A 19 -24.18 25.24 46.50
CA ASP A 19 -23.96 23.78 46.49
C ASP A 19 -22.74 23.16 45.78
N SER A 20 -21.74 22.93 46.64
CA SER A 20 -20.85 21.76 46.74
C SER A 20 -21.07 20.61 45.76
N ARG A 21 -20.06 20.35 44.92
CA ARG A 21 -19.49 19.01 44.80
C ARG A 21 -17.98 19.08 44.92
N ASN A 22 -17.47 18.12 45.68
CA ASN A 22 -16.11 17.98 46.13
C ASN A 22 -15.10 18.08 44.98
N LEU A 23 -14.01 18.80 45.25
CA LEU A 23 -12.72 18.59 44.62
C LEU A 23 -12.38 17.11 44.74
N LEU A 24 -12.51 16.37 43.64
CA LEU A 24 -11.93 15.05 43.53
C LEU A 24 -10.48 15.19 43.07
N SER A 25 -9.62 14.61 43.88
CA SER A 25 -8.22 14.39 43.64
C SER A 25 -7.98 13.75 42.27
N VAL A 26 -7.02 14.32 41.55
CA VAL A 26 -6.33 13.66 40.43
C VAL A 26 -5.61 12.44 41.00
N ASN A 27 -6.22 11.27 40.92
CA ASN A 27 -5.60 9.94 40.96
C ASN A 27 -6.70 8.89 40.75
N ASP A 28 -6.70 8.33 39.54
CA ASP A 28 -7.21 7.01 39.12
C ASP A 28 -7.71 7.13 37.67
N ALA A 29 -6.78 7.04 36.71
CA ALA A 29 -7.13 6.67 35.35
C ALA A 29 -7.58 5.21 35.39
N GLN A 30 -8.87 4.98 35.64
CA GLN A 30 -9.45 3.64 35.63
C GLN A 30 -9.18 2.97 34.27
N ALA A 31 -8.56 1.80 34.30
CA ALA A 31 -8.40 0.97 33.10
C ALA A 31 -9.77 0.72 32.46
N ILE A 32 -9.92 1.16 31.22
CA ILE A 32 -11.17 1.03 30.46
C ILE A 32 -11.28 -0.41 29.98
N ASP A 33 -12.31 -1.15 30.43
CA ASP A 33 -12.68 -2.46 29.86
C ASP A 33 -13.17 -2.24 28.41
N PRO A 34 -12.43 -2.64 27.38
CA PRO A 34 -12.73 -2.22 26.01
C PRO A 34 -14.02 -2.83 25.48
N ILE A 35 -14.34 -4.04 25.93
CA ILE A 35 -15.54 -4.79 25.50
C ILE A 35 -16.82 -4.13 26.02
N LYS A 36 -16.74 -3.42 27.16
CA LYS A 36 -17.88 -2.71 27.74
C LYS A 36 -18.02 -1.28 27.24
N ASN A 37 -16.91 -0.66 26.85
CA ASN A 37 -16.86 0.78 26.56
C ASN A 37 -16.78 1.11 25.07
N PHE A 38 -16.40 0.17 24.21
CA PHE A 38 -16.38 0.36 22.77
C PHE A 38 -17.38 -0.54 22.07
N PHE A 39 -18.15 0.06 21.19
CA PHE A 39 -18.92 -0.67 20.20
C PHE A 39 -17.97 -1.20 19.13
N VAL A 40 -18.08 -2.48 18.76
CA VAL A 40 -17.37 -3.06 17.61
C VAL A 40 -18.39 -3.27 16.49
N HIS A 41 -18.07 -2.82 15.29
CA HIS A 41 -18.94 -2.95 14.14
C HIS A 41 -19.34 -4.43 13.92
N SER A 42 -20.62 -4.68 13.64
CA SER A 42 -21.18 -6.03 13.52
C SER A 42 -20.40 -6.90 12.52
N ASP A 43 -20.02 -6.32 11.39
CA ASP A 43 -19.32 -7.00 10.30
C ASP A 43 -17.95 -7.56 10.71
N ILE A 44 -17.30 -7.00 11.73
CA ILE A 44 -15.93 -7.39 12.13
C ILE A 44 -15.87 -8.06 13.50
N LYS A 45 -16.96 -8.10 14.26
CA LYS A 45 -16.98 -8.64 15.62
C LYS A 45 -16.46 -10.08 15.72
N GLY A 46 -16.75 -10.92 14.72
CA GLY A 46 -16.27 -12.30 14.62
C GLY A 46 -14.92 -12.48 13.93
N LEU A 47 -14.25 -11.38 13.56
CA LEU A 47 -13.03 -11.35 12.76
C LEU A 47 -11.84 -10.68 13.47
N LEU A 48 -12.02 -10.28 14.74
CA LEU A 48 -10.92 -9.77 15.56
C LEU A 48 -10.17 -10.92 16.23
N TRP A 49 -8.84 -10.82 16.26
CA TRP A 49 -7.99 -11.77 16.98
C TRP A 49 -7.75 -11.27 18.40
N ILE A 50 -8.14 -12.07 19.39
CA ILE A 50 -8.04 -11.73 20.82
C ILE A 50 -7.08 -12.71 21.51
N GLU A 51 -6.04 -12.20 22.17
CA GLU A 51 -4.97 -12.97 22.82
C GLU A 51 -5.41 -13.61 24.13
N ASN A 52 -6.22 -12.90 24.91
CA ASN A 52 -6.52 -13.21 26.30
C ASN A 52 -7.92 -12.74 26.74
N GLY A 53 -8.32 -13.15 27.93
CA GLY A 53 -9.63 -12.88 28.48
C GLY A 53 -10.75 -13.80 27.95
N PRO A 54 -12.01 -13.54 28.32
CA PRO A 54 -13.14 -14.43 28.02
C PRO A 54 -13.44 -14.60 26.52
N GLN A 55 -13.02 -13.65 25.69
CA GLN A 55 -13.22 -13.68 24.23
C GLN A 55 -11.99 -14.16 23.47
N LYS A 56 -10.98 -14.70 24.16
CA LYS A 56 -9.78 -15.27 23.52
C LYS A 56 -10.19 -16.26 22.43
N ASN A 57 -9.72 -16.01 21.21
CA ASN A 57 -9.95 -16.87 20.05
C ASN A 57 -8.66 -17.16 19.27
N PHE A 58 -7.53 -16.56 19.66
CA PHE A 58 -6.25 -16.84 19.04
C PHE A 58 -5.61 -18.07 19.68
N ILE A 59 -5.36 -19.08 18.84
CA ILE A 59 -4.58 -20.27 19.20
C ILE A 59 -3.24 -20.12 18.51
N SER A 60 -2.16 -20.11 19.30
CA SER A 60 -0.80 -20.13 18.75
C SER A 60 -0.57 -21.49 18.11
N ILE A 61 -0.61 -21.53 16.77
CA ILE A 61 -0.30 -22.74 16.02
C ILE A 61 1.23 -22.79 15.87
N SER A 62 1.85 -23.91 16.26
CA SER A 62 3.23 -24.20 15.90
C SER A 62 3.27 -24.40 14.39
N SER A 63 3.85 -23.45 13.65
CA SER A 63 4.16 -23.51 12.20
C SER A 63 3.29 -24.53 11.43
N ALA A 64 2.01 -24.23 11.28
CA ALA A 64 1.18 -25.01 10.37
C ALA A 64 1.52 -24.56 8.96
N GLU A 65 1.94 -25.53 8.15
CA GLU A 65 2.05 -25.38 6.72
C GLU A 65 0.70 -25.75 6.11
N LYS A 66 0.08 -24.81 5.39
CA LYS A 66 -1.04 -25.14 4.52
C LYS A 66 -0.55 -25.22 3.09
N ILE A 67 -0.82 -26.36 2.47
CA ILE A 67 -0.57 -26.60 1.06
C ILE A 67 -1.89 -26.35 0.33
N TYR A 68 -1.84 -25.47 -0.65
CA TYR A 68 -2.90 -25.25 -1.62
C TYR A 68 -2.41 -25.67 -2.99
N GLU A 69 -3.31 -26.13 -3.85
CA GLU A 69 -2.99 -26.45 -5.23
C GLU A 69 -3.90 -25.66 -6.17
N ILE A 70 -3.31 -24.89 -7.08
CA ILE A 70 -4.01 -24.16 -8.14
C ILE A 70 -3.41 -24.62 -9.47
N ASP A 71 -4.19 -25.31 -10.30
CA ASP A 71 -3.80 -25.69 -11.66
C ASP A 71 -2.38 -26.31 -11.76
N GLY A 72 -2.03 -27.17 -10.79
CA GLY A 72 -0.74 -27.85 -10.70
C GLY A 72 0.37 -27.10 -9.95
N VAL A 73 0.11 -25.88 -9.48
CA VAL A 73 1.04 -25.08 -8.65
C VAL A 73 0.70 -25.29 -7.18
N LYS A 74 1.68 -25.76 -6.39
CA LYS A 74 1.56 -25.91 -4.94
C LYS A 74 2.02 -24.63 -4.23
N LEU A 75 1.11 -24.01 -3.48
CA LEU A 75 1.40 -22.89 -2.60
C LEU A 75 1.55 -23.38 -1.17
N PHE A 76 2.65 -22.96 -0.54
CA PHE A 76 2.94 -23.20 0.86
C PHE A 76 2.74 -21.89 1.63
N ILE A 77 1.76 -21.86 2.53
CA ILE A 77 1.59 -20.75 3.46
C ILE A 77 2.08 -21.23 4.82
N GLN A 78 3.20 -20.66 5.26
CA GLN A 78 3.70 -20.87 6.61
C GLN A 78 3.21 -19.77 7.53
N VAL A 79 2.80 -20.19 8.72
CA VAL A 79 2.23 -19.31 9.73
C VAL A 79 3.26 -19.09 10.84
N ASN A 80 3.65 -17.83 11.01
CA ASN A 80 4.44 -17.40 12.14
C ASN A 80 3.57 -17.18 13.39
N LYS A 81 4.19 -17.24 14.56
CA LYS A 81 3.50 -17.07 15.85
C LYS A 81 3.06 -15.63 16.12
N GLU A 82 3.75 -14.65 15.52
CA GLU A 82 3.46 -13.24 15.72
C GLU A 82 2.30 -12.82 14.82
N GLU A 83 1.23 -12.28 15.40
CA GLU A 83 0.08 -11.74 14.67
C GLU A 83 -0.07 -10.24 15.01
N PRO A 84 0.24 -9.31 14.09
CA PRO A 84 0.20 -7.88 14.34
C PRO A 84 -1.18 -7.34 14.74
N SER A 85 -2.25 -7.99 14.30
CA SER A 85 -3.63 -7.63 14.67
C SER A 85 -4.09 -8.16 16.02
N LEU A 86 -3.25 -8.95 16.71
CA LEU A 86 -3.63 -9.65 17.93
C LEU A 86 -3.86 -8.68 19.09
N ILE A 87 -5.13 -8.55 19.48
CA ILE A 87 -5.58 -7.67 20.54
C ILE A 87 -5.31 -8.33 21.90
N ASN A 88 -4.43 -7.68 22.66
CA ASN A 88 -4.20 -8.01 24.05
C ASN A 88 -5.12 -7.15 24.93
N MET A 89 -6.09 -7.78 25.59
CA MET A 89 -7.09 -7.12 26.45
C MET A 89 -6.52 -6.60 27.77
N ASN A 90 -5.30 -7.01 28.13
CA ASN A 90 -4.62 -6.56 29.35
C ASN A 90 -3.80 -5.28 29.14
N LEU A 91 -3.70 -4.75 27.92
CA LEU A 91 -2.98 -3.51 27.64
C LEU A 91 -3.84 -2.27 27.89
N ASP A 92 -3.27 -1.28 28.57
CA ASP A 92 -3.96 -0.03 28.94
C ASP A 92 -4.55 0.72 27.73
N ILE A 93 -5.77 1.20 27.86
CA ILE A 93 -6.44 2.07 26.88
C ILE A 93 -6.84 3.37 27.58
N LYS A 94 -6.43 4.50 27.00
CA LYS A 94 -6.66 5.82 27.57
C LYS A 94 -7.16 6.79 26.51
N GLU A 95 -8.23 7.51 26.83
CA GLU A 95 -8.65 8.63 25.99
C GLU A 95 -7.60 9.74 26.09
N SER A 96 -7.16 10.27 24.95
CA SER A 96 -6.17 11.34 24.93
C SER A 96 -6.76 12.65 25.45
N ILE A 97 -6.06 13.29 26.38
CA ILE A 97 -6.33 14.66 26.83
C ILE A 97 -5.83 15.67 25.78
N GLU A 98 -4.82 15.28 24.99
CA GLU A 98 -4.27 16.08 23.91
C GLU A 98 -5.13 15.98 22.63
N LYS A 99 -5.18 17.08 21.86
CA LYS A 99 -5.99 17.17 20.63
C LYS A 99 -5.54 16.19 19.52
N GLU A 100 -4.27 15.79 19.50
CA GLU A 100 -3.70 14.94 18.44
C GLU A 100 -2.92 13.78 19.03
N VAL A 101 -3.32 12.56 18.67
CA VAL A 101 -2.59 11.33 18.99
C VAL A 101 -1.59 11.05 17.86
N PRO A 102 -0.32 10.76 18.15
CA PRO A 102 0.66 10.38 17.13
C PRO A 102 0.19 9.22 16.26
N ILE A 103 0.50 9.26 14.97
CA ILE A 103 0.16 8.19 14.03
C ILE A 103 0.99 6.94 14.36
N PRO A 104 0.43 5.71 14.25
CA PRO A 104 1.22 4.49 14.40
C PRO A 104 2.37 4.41 13.38
N GLY A 105 3.43 3.68 13.73
CA GLY A 105 4.58 3.48 12.84
C GLY A 105 4.25 2.69 11.57
N TYR A 106 5.23 2.60 10.66
CA TYR A 106 5.07 2.07 9.28
C TYR A 106 4.57 0.61 9.21
N TYR A 107 4.96 -0.25 10.16
CA TYR A 107 4.43 -1.61 10.33
C TYR A 107 3.70 -1.71 11.67
N PRO A 108 2.47 -1.17 11.75
CA PRO A 108 1.80 -1.04 13.02
C PRO A 108 1.37 -2.41 13.55
N SER A 109 1.48 -2.64 14.85
CA SER A 109 0.86 -3.79 15.50
C SER A 109 0.11 -3.32 16.73
N TYR A 110 -0.95 -4.03 17.10
CA TYR A 110 -1.73 -3.67 18.30
C TYR A 110 -0.83 -3.60 19.56
N ARG A 111 0.17 -4.48 19.62
CA ARG A 111 1.13 -4.57 20.72
C ARG A 111 2.02 -3.34 20.86
N THR A 112 2.36 -2.69 19.76
CA THR A 112 3.27 -1.52 19.77
C THR A 112 2.54 -0.19 19.91
N LEU A 113 1.20 -0.18 19.82
CA LEU A 113 0.41 1.03 20.03
C LEU A 113 0.60 1.60 21.46
N SER A 114 0.56 2.92 21.61
CA SER A 114 0.39 3.57 22.92
C SER A 114 -1.03 3.35 23.47
N SER A 115 -1.29 3.71 24.73
CA SER A 115 -2.64 3.65 25.31
C SER A 115 -3.66 4.50 24.56
N GLU A 116 -3.24 5.65 24.06
CA GLU A 116 -4.04 6.61 23.31
C GLU A 116 -4.26 6.14 21.87
N GLN A 117 -3.24 5.54 21.26
CA GLN A 117 -3.37 4.92 19.94
C GLN A 117 -4.28 3.69 19.99
N ARG A 118 -4.24 2.88 21.06
CA ARG A 118 -5.20 1.79 21.25
C ARG A 118 -6.62 2.32 21.36
N TYR A 119 -6.84 3.43 22.10
CA TYR A 119 -8.14 4.09 22.15
C TYR A 119 -8.63 4.47 20.75
N LYS A 120 -7.78 5.10 19.94
CA LYS A 120 -8.09 5.45 18.54
C LYS A 120 -8.36 4.23 17.65
N TYR A 121 -7.61 3.16 17.83
CA TYR A 121 -7.85 1.91 17.13
C TYR A 121 -9.23 1.35 17.48
N TRP A 122 -9.59 1.27 18.77
CA TRP A 122 -10.92 0.82 19.18
C TRP A 122 -12.05 1.71 18.65
N GLN A 123 -11.87 3.04 18.59
CA GLN A 123 -12.81 3.94 17.91
C GLN A 123 -12.96 3.59 16.42
N SER A 124 -11.85 3.27 15.74
CA SER A 124 -11.89 2.87 14.33
C SER A 124 -12.65 1.56 14.11
N LEU A 125 -12.60 0.62 15.06
CA LEU A 125 -13.33 -0.64 14.99
C LEU A 125 -14.86 -0.47 15.15
N SER A 126 -15.32 0.63 15.75
CA SER A 126 -16.74 0.94 15.86
C SER A 126 -17.38 1.23 14.50
N ASN A 127 -16.62 1.85 13.59
CA ASN A 127 -17.03 2.07 12.21
C ASN A 127 -15.80 2.18 11.29
N PRO A 128 -15.29 1.05 10.76
CA PRO A 128 -14.07 1.05 9.96
C PRO A 128 -14.30 1.62 8.54
N TYR A 129 -15.54 2.02 8.20
CA TYR A 129 -15.94 2.51 6.88
C TYR A 129 -15.95 4.04 6.79
N GLN A 130 -15.09 4.71 7.56
CA GLN A 130 -14.90 6.16 7.51
C GLN A 130 -13.59 6.52 6.81
N ALA A 131 -13.65 7.30 5.73
CA ALA A 131 -12.49 7.68 4.93
C ALA A 131 -11.46 8.57 5.68
N SER A 132 -11.85 9.15 6.82
CA SER A 132 -10.99 9.97 7.67
C SER A 132 -10.13 9.17 8.65
N ILE A 133 -10.34 7.86 8.76
CA ILE A 133 -9.53 7.01 9.63
C ILE A 133 -8.12 6.92 9.06
N ASP A 134 -7.13 7.07 9.93
CA ASP A 134 -5.73 6.86 9.55
C ASP A 134 -5.52 5.41 9.09
N ILE A 135 -4.88 5.25 7.93
CA ILE A 135 -4.76 3.96 7.27
C ILE A 135 -3.98 2.94 8.12
N SER A 136 -3.09 3.37 9.01
CA SER A 136 -2.33 2.47 9.87
C SER A 136 -3.24 1.66 10.80
N TYR A 137 -4.34 2.23 11.28
CA TYR A 137 -5.34 1.50 12.06
C TYR A 137 -6.12 0.49 11.20
N ILE A 138 -6.40 0.84 9.94
CA ILE A 138 -7.02 -0.08 8.97
C ILE A 138 -6.07 -1.22 8.63
N PHE A 139 -4.76 -0.99 8.55
CA PHE A 139 -3.77 -2.04 8.35
C PHE A 139 -3.75 -3.04 9.51
N ILE A 140 -3.83 -2.59 10.76
CA ILE A 140 -3.95 -3.51 11.92
C ILE A 140 -5.18 -4.41 11.77
N LEU A 141 -6.35 -3.86 11.44
CA LEU A 141 -7.55 -4.66 11.19
C LEU A 141 -7.34 -5.61 10.00
N TYR A 142 -6.79 -5.09 8.91
CA TYR A 142 -6.56 -5.83 7.68
C TYR A 142 -5.64 -7.03 7.88
N TYR A 143 -4.58 -6.94 8.70
CA TYR A 143 -3.72 -8.08 9.00
C TYR A 143 -4.53 -9.27 9.53
N GLY A 144 -5.47 -9.03 10.45
CA GLY A 144 -6.36 -10.06 10.98
C GLY A 144 -7.31 -10.64 9.93
N LEU A 145 -7.86 -9.77 9.07
CA LEU A 145 -8.72 -10.18 7.96
C LEU A 145 -7.97 -11.02 6.91
N GLU A 146 -6.74 -10.63 6.58
CA GLU A 146 -5.86 -11.36 5.66
C GLU A 146 -5.59 -12.76 6.22
N ARG A 147 -5.33 -12.89 7.52
CA ARG A 147 -5.20 -14.20 8.18
C ARG A 147 -6.48 -15.05 8.07
N HIS A 148 -7.67 -14.44 8.15
CA HIS A 148 -8.94 -15.15 7.96
C HIS A 148 -9.16 -15.64 6.52
N LEU A 149 -8.60 -14.97 5.51
CA LEU A 149 -8.69 -15.43 4.13
C LEU A 149 -7.97 -16.78 3.91
N PHE A 150 -6.83 -17.01 4.59
CA PHE A 150 -5.98 -18.18 4.31
C PHE A 150 -6.00 -19.25 5.40
N LEU A 151 -6.20 -18.90 6.66
CA LEU A 151 -5.97 -19.85 7.76
C LEU A 151 -7.25 -20.35 8.42
N ASN A 152 -8.34 -19.60 8.35
CA ASN A 152 -9.56 -19.89 9.09
C ASN A 152 -10.76 -20.06 8.18
N ASN A 153 -11.80 -20.73 8.67
CA ASN A 153 -13.04 -20.97 7.93
C ASN A 153 -13.94 -19.72 7.81
N ASN A 154 -13.38 -18.52 8.04
CA ASN A 154 -14.10 -17.24 7.97
C ASN A 154 -13.81 -16.46 6.68
N PHE A 155 -13.30 -17.14 5.64
CA PHE A 155 -12.98 -16.57 4.33
C PHE A 155 -14.07 -15.64 3.81
N GLU A 156 -15.32 -16.10 3.75
CA GLU A 156 -16.43 -15.33 3.16
C GLU A 156 -16.75 -14.04 3.92
N MET A 157 -16.64 -14.07 5.25
CA MET A 157 -16.87 -12.90 6.10
C MET A 157 -15.73 -11.89 5.92
N ALA A 158 -14.47 -12.35 5.96
CA ALA A 158 -13.31 -11.51 5.75
C ALA A 158 -13.30 -10.88 4.35
N PHE A 159 -13.60 -11.66 3.32
CA PHE A 159 -13.74 -11.18 1.94
C PHE A 159 -14.72 -10.00 1.85
N LYS A 160 -15.93 -10.15 2.41
CA LYS A 160 -16.97 -9.10 2.37
C LYS A 160 -16.51 -7.82 3.06
N VAL A 161 -15.85 -7.94 4.21
CA VAL A 161 -15.31 -6.78 4.94
C VAL A 161 -14.23 -6.08 4.12
N ILE A 162 -13.28 -6.84 3.54
CA ILE A 162 -12.19 -6.26 2.76
C ILE A 162 -12.74 -5.54 1.52
N ILE A 163 -13.73 -6.09 0.81
CA ILE A 163 -14.40 -5.39 -0.30
C ILE A 163 -14.95 -4.04 0.15
N LYS A 164 -15.70 -4.00 1.27
CA LYS A 164 -16.23 -2.74 1.81
C LYS A 164 -15.13 -1.76 2.22
N LEU A 165 -14.02 -2.23 2.80
CA LEU A 165 -12.89 -1.36 3.14
C LEU A 165 -12.25 -0.75 1.88
N ARG A 166 -12.12 -1.52 0.79
CA ARG A 166 -11.58 -1.05 -0.49
C ARG A 166 -12.45 0.00 -1.19
N GLU A 167 -13.75 0.01 -0.91
CA GLU A 167 -14.66 1.07 -1.38
C GLU A 167 -14.33 2.43 -0.76
N ILE A 168 -13.90 2.44 0.51
CA ILE A 168 -13.71 3.65 1.31
C ILE A 168 -12.25 4.13 1.29
N HIS A 169 -11.30 3.21 1.46
CA HIS A 169 -9.90 3.53 1.74
C HIS A 169 -9.04 3.49 0.47
N GLN A 170 -8.72 4.67 -0.08
CA GLN A 170 -7.98 4.81 -1.34
C GLN A 170 -6.46 4.78 -1.18
N ASN A 171 -5.94 4.11 -0.14
CA ASN A 171 -4.50 3.99 0.06
C ASN A 171 -3.91 2.97 -0.92
N LYS A 172 -2.85 3.37 -1.64
CA LYS A 172 -2.24 2.55 -2.69
C LYS A 172 -1.75 1.20 -2.16
N SER A 173 -0.98 1.19 -1.09
CA SER A 173 -0.44 -0.05 -0.51
C SER A 173 -1.56 -0.97 -0.04
N PHE A 174 -2.55 -0.43 0.68
CA PHE A 174 -3.71 -1.19 1.12
C PHE A 174 -4.45 -1.83 -0.05
N LEU A 175 -4.69 -1.09 -1.14
CA LEU A 175 -5.34 -1.60 -2.34
C LEU A 175 -4.52 -2.70 -3.03
N THR A 176 -3.18 -2.57 -3.06
CA THR A 176 -2.30 -3.59 -3.63
C THR A 176 -2.37 -4.88 -2.83
N TYR A 177 -2.10 -4.83 -1.52
CA TYR A 177 -2.12 -6.02 -0.67
C TYR A 177 -3.50 -6.67 -0.62
N SER A 178 -4.55 -5.90 -0.36
CA SER A 178 -5.91 -6.45 -0.27
C SER A 178 -6.43 -7.00 -1.60
N GLY A 179 -6.04 -6.41 -2.73
CA GLY A 179 -6.44 -6.91 -4.06
C GLY A 179 -5.73 -8.21 -4.41
N ASN A 180 -4.43 -8.29 -4.09
CA ASN A 180 -3.63 -9.50 -4.21
C ASN A 180 -4.19 -10.63 -3.35
N ALA A 181 -4.44 -10.36 -2.06
CA ALA A 181 -4.96 -11.35 -1.12
C ALA A 181 -6.37 -11.85 -1.51
N ILE A 182 -7.26 -10.96 -1.96
CA ILE A 182 -8.58 -11.37 -2.46
C ILE A 182 -8.46 -12.26 -3.70
N ALA A 183 -7.74 -11.82 -4.73
CA ALA A 183 -7.64 -12.58 -5.98
C ALA A 183 -7.04 -13.97 -5.72
N LEU A 184 -5.95 -14.02 -4.94
CA LEU A 184 -5.32 -15.28 -4.57
C LEU A 184 -6.26 -16.16 -3.73
N SER A 185 -6.87 -15.64 -2.67
CA SER A 185 -7.75 -16.45 -1.82
C SER A 185 -8.96 -17.00 -2.59
N CYS A 186 -9.56 -16.23 -3.51
CA CYS A 186 -10.60 -16.75 -4.40
C CYS A 186 -10.10 -17.93 -5.25
N LEU A 187 -8.90 -17.82 -5.84
CA LEU A 187 -8.25 -18.91 -6.58
C LEU A 187 -8.04 -20.16 -5.69
N LEU A 188 -7.44 -19.98 -4.51
CA LEU A 188 -7.14 -21.09 -3.60
C LEU A 188 -8.40 -21.80 -3.09
N HIS A 189 -9.47 -21.06 -2.80
CA HIS A 189 -10.74 -21.61 -2.34
C HIS A 189 -11.66 -22.04 -3.49
N GLN A 190 -11.24 -21.87 -4.75
CA GLN A 190 -12.03 -22.16 -5.95
C GLN A 190 -13.40 -21.46 -5.95
N LYS A 191 -13.44 -20.21 -5.47
CA LYS A 191 -14.65 -19.39 -5.27
C LYS A 191 -14.87 -18.40 -6.44
N ALA A 192 -15.28 -18.95 -7.59
CA ALA A 192 -15.50 -18.17 -8.81
C ALA A 192 -16.60 -17.09 -8.67
N ASP A 193 -17.58 -17.31 -7.80
CA ASP A 193 -18.65 -16.38 -7.45
C ASP A 193 -18.12 -15.15 -6.69
N MET A 194 -17.22 -15.36 -5.73
CA MET A 194 -16.56 -14.26 -5.01
C MET A 194 -15.57 -13.52 -5.88
N MET A 195 -14.86 -14.22 -6.77
CA MET A 195 -14.03 -13.55 -7.78
C MET A 195 -14.86 -12.61 -8.66
N ASN A 196 -16.10 -12.96 -9.02
CA ASN A 196 -16.98 -12.04 -9.75
C ASN A 196 -17.31 -10.78 -8.96
N ILE A 197 -17.69 -10.93 -7.68
CA ILE A 197 -17.95 -9.78 -6.81
C ILE A 197 -16.73 -8.87 -6.77
N PHE A 198 -15.53 -9.45 -6.69
CA PHE A 198 -14.30 -8.67 -6.72
C PHE A 198 -14.11 -7.96 -8.06
N ILE A 199 -14.25 -8.63 -9.20
CA ILE A 199 -14.10 -8.02 -10.54
C ILE A 199 -15.11 -6.89 -10.74
N GLU A 200 -16.37 -7.09 -10.35
CA GLU A 200 -17.43 -6.07 -10.44
C GLU A 200 -17.12 -4.85 -9.55
N SER A 201 -16.45 -5.05 -8.41
CA SER A 201 -16.00 -3.94 -7.56
C SER A 201 -14.92 -3.07 -8.22
N LEU A 202 -14.22 -3.55 -9.26
CA LEU A 202 -13.14 -2.84 -9.97
C LEU A 202 -13.64 -1.77 -10.95
N ASN A 203 -14.74 -1.09 -10.61
CA ASN A 203 -15.41 -0.10 -11.44
C ASN A 203 -14.67 1.25 -11.58
N THR A 204 -13.53 1.42 -10.92
CA THR A 204 -12.70 2.64 -11.00
C THR A 204 -11.21 2.31 -11.11
N ASP A 205 -10.45 3.18 -11.79
CA ASP A 205 -9.02 2.95 -12.07
C ASP A 205 -8.18 2.68 -10.80
N TYR A 206 -8.46 3.38 -9.69
CA TYR A 206 -7.67 3.23 -8.47
C TYR A 206 -7.86 1.87 -7.78
N LYS A 207 -9.06 1.27 -7.88
CA LYS A 207 -9.36 -0.05 -7.29
C LYS A 207 -8.64 -1.18 -8.01
N ARG A 208 -8.21 -0.95 -9.25
CA ARG A 208 -7.47 -1.91 -10.08
C ARG A 208 -5.98 -2.00 -9.73
N ASN A 209 -5.56 -1.35 -8.65
CA ASN A 209 -4.18 -1.39 -8.17
C ASN A 209 -3.89 -2.69 -7.41
N PHE A 210 -3.57 -3.76 -8.13
CA PHE A 210 -3.09 -5.06 -7.64
C PHE A 210 -2.42 -5.81 -8.82
N SER A 211 -1.86 -7.00 -8.57
CA SER A 211 -1.09 -7.76 -9.57
C SER A 211 -1.88 -8.10 -10.83
N GLU A 212 -1.38 -7.68 -11.98
CA GLU A 212 -1.93 -8.04 -13.29
C GLU A 212 -1.78 -9.54 -13.58
N HIS A 213 -0.74 -10.19 -13.04
CA HIS A 213 -0.54 -11.63 -13.16
C HIS A 213 -1.66 -12.41 -12.45
N LEU A 214 -2.01 -12.02 -11.22
CA LEU A 214 -3.12 -12.64 -10.49
C LEU A 214 -4.47 -12.38 -11.15
N TYR A 215 -4.67 -11.19 -11.73
CA TYR A 215 -5.89 -10.89 -12.47
C TYR A 215 -6.06 -11.82 -13.67
N LEU A 216 -5.03 -11.95 -14.51
CA LEU A 216 -5.08 -12.81 -15.70
C LEU A 216 -5.21 -14.28 -15.32
N LEU A 217 -4.52 -14.74 -14.27
CA LEU A 217 -4.65 -16.11 -13.78
C LEU A 217 -6.09 -16.38 -13.30
N ALA A 218 -6.69 -15.47 -12.52
CA ALA A 218 -8.07 -15.62 -12.08
C ALA A 218 -9.09 -15.60 -13.24
N LEU A 219 -8.85 -14.79 -14.28
CA LEU A 219 -9.69 -14.84 -15.47
C LEU A 219 -9.56 -16.18 -16.20
N HIS A 220 -8.36 -16.75 -16.26
CA HIS A 220 -8.11 -18.05 -16.87
C HIS A 220 -8.73 -19.21 -16.07
N SER A 221 -8.40 -19.34 -14.78
CA SER A 221 -8.83 -20.48 -13.96
C SER A 221 -10.35 -20.55 -13.80
N PHE A 222 -11.06 -19.43 -13.87
CA PHE A 222 -12.52 -19.37 -13.74
C PHE A 222 -13.27 -19.15 -15.06
N ASP A 223 -12.60 -19.34 -16.21
CA ASP A 223 -13.18 -19.20 -17.54
C ASP A 223 -13.94 -17.87 -17.73
N ARG A 224 -13.35 -16.79 -17.19
CA ARG A 224 -13.93 -15.44 -17.27
C ARG A 224 -13.45 -14.72 -18.53
N PRO A 225 -14.32 -13.88 -19.13
CA PRO A 225 -13.99 -13.16 -20.34
C PRO A 225 -12.93 -12.08 -20.08
N LEU A 226 -11.88 -12.06 -20.90
CA LEU A 226 -11.00 -10.91 -21.04
C LEU A 226 -11.66 -9.92 -22.01
N LEU A 227 -12.15 -8.81 -21.49
CA LEU A 227 -12.87 -7.78 -22.24
C LEU A 227 -11.92 -6.78 -22.91
N SER A 228 -12.41 -6.06 -23.91
CA SER A 228 -11.66 -4.98 -24.59
C SER A 228 -11.15 -3.90 -23.63
N GLU A 229 -11.93 -3.58 -22.58
CA GLU A 229 -11.50 -2.64 -21.54
C GLU A 229 -10.28 -3.16 -20.75
N ASP A 230 -10.23 -4.47 -20.48
CA ASP A 230 -9.10 -5.09 -19.82
C ASP A 230 -7.87 -5.06 -20.72
N ILE A 231 -8.03 -5.39 -22.01
CA ILE A 231 -6.96 -5.33 -23.01
C ILE A 231 -6.38 -3.91 -23.11
N MET A 232 -7.24 -2.90 -23.17
CA MET A 232 -6.83 -1.49 -23.19
C MET A 232 -6.08 -1.09 -21.92
N ARG A 233 -6.58 -1.50 -20.75
CA ARG A 233 -5.93 -1.24 -19.45
C ARG A 233 -4.56 -1.90 -19.37
N LEU A 234 -4.47 -3.15 -19.80
CA LEU A 234 -3.27 -3.99 -19.72
C LEU A 234 -2.33 -3.79 -20.93
N SER A 235 -2.58 -2.79 -21.79
CA SER A 235 -1.85 -2.65 -23.06
C SER A 235 -0.33 -2.64 -22.89
N LYS A 236 0.16 -1.98 -21.84
CA LYS A 236 1.60 -1.89 -21.54
C LYS A 236 2.19 -3.21 -21.06
N VAL A 237 1.39 -4.01 -20.35
CA VAL A 237 1.79 -5.35 -19.88
C VAL A 237 2.08 -6.23 -21.09
N PHE A 238 1.27 -6.12 -22.15
CA PHE A 238 1.48 -6.78 -23.43
C PHE A 238 2.42 -6.01 -24.38
N GLY A 239 3.29 -5.15 -23.86
CA GLY A 239 4.32 -4.47 -24.66
C GLY A 239 3.84 -3.32 -25.57
N PHE A 240 2.54 -3.01 -25.59
CA PHE A 240 2.00 -1.93 -26.42
C PHE A 240 2.16 -0.57 -25.74
N ARG A 241 3.07 0.25 -26.29
CA ARG A 241 3.42 1.58 -25.73
C ARG A 241 2.70 2.75 -26.38
N ASN A 242 2.11 2.59 -27.57
CA ASN A 242 1.47 3.68 -28.31
C ASN A 242 0.01 3.89 -27.88
N ASP A 243 -0.18 4.24 -26.60
CA ASP A 243 -1.48 4.36 -25.93
C ASP A 243 -2.19 5.71 -26.18
N ASN A 244 -1.75 6.49 -27.19
CA ASN A 244 -2.25 7.82 -27.48
C ASN A 244 -3.76 7.82 -27.77
N TYR A 245 -4.24 6.89 -28.60
CA TYR A 245 -5.66 6.78 -28.94
C TYR A 245 -6.50 6.11 -27.86
N ILE A 246 -5.93 5.18 -27.09
CA ILE A 246 -6.56 4.63 -25.88
C ILE A 246 -6.90 5.77 -24.92
N LYS A 247 -5.99 6.75 -24.74
CA LYS A 247 -6.23 7.91 -23.86
C LYS A 247 -7.14 8.97 -24.45
N SER A 248 -6.98 9.24 -25.74
CA SER A 248 -7.60 10.40 -26.40
C SER A 248 -9.00 10.11 -26.93
N TYR A 249 -9.28 8.87 -27.31
CA TYR A 249 -10.53 8.41 -27.90
C TYR A 249 -10.86 7.00 -27.40
N PRO A 250 -11.01 6.80 -26.07
CA PRO A 250 -11.18 5.48 -25.46
C PRO A 250 -12.37 4.72 -26.04
N ASP A 251 -13.51 5.37 -26.25
CA ASP A 251 -14.73 4.71 -26.74
C ASP A 251 -14.57 4.20 -28.19
N ILE A 252 -13.95 5.02 -29.05
CA ILE A 252 -13.69 4.64 -30.45
C ILE A 252 -12.69 3.50 -30.51
N PHE A 253 -11.64 3.57 -29.68
CA PHE A 253 -10.64 2.52 -29.59
C PHE A 253 -11.26 1.21 -29.09
N LYS A 254 -12.05 1.26 -28.00
CA LYS A 254 -12.76 0.12 -27.43
C LYS A 254 -13.65 -0.54 -28.47
N ARG A 255 -14.53 0.22 -29.13
CA ARG A 255 -15.43 -0.32 -30.16
C ARG A 255 -14.67 -0.94 -31.32
N THR A 256 -13.62 -0.28 -31.79
CA THR A 256 -12.78 -0.81 -32.89
C THR A 256 -12.09 -2.10 -32.48
N LEU A 257 -11.61 -2.17 -31.24
CA LEU A 257 -11.01 -3.38 -30.68
C LEU A 257 -12.04 -4.51 -30.56
N GLU A 258 -13.25 -4.24 -30.07
CA GLU A 258 -14.36 -5.21 -30.01
C GLU A 258 -14.71 -5.75 -31.41
N GLU A 259 -14.81 -4.89 -32.42
CA GLU A 259 -15.07 -5.29 -33.81
C GLU A 259 -13.99 -6.24 -34.34
N LEU A 260 -12.71 -5.96 -34.03
CA LEU A 260 -11.60 -6.81 -34.44
C LEU A 260 -11.63 -8.17 -33.73
N ILE A 261 -11.95 -8.20 -32.44
CA ILE A 261 -12.08 -9.44 -31.68
C ILE A 261 -13.24 -10.27 -32.22
N VAL A 262 -14.42 -9.67 -32.44
CA VAL A 262 -15.59 -10.34 -33.03
C VAL A 262 -15.24 -10.92 -34.40
N LYS A 263 -14.56 -10.14 -35.25
CA LYS A 263 -14.16 -10.60 -36.59
C LYS A 263 -13.29 -11.84 -36.56
N LYS A 264 -12.42 -11.99 -35.55
CA LYS A 264 -11.47 -13.10 -35.48
C LYS A 264 -11.97 -14.29 -34.66
N HIS A 265 -12.68 -14.04 -33.56
CA HIS A 265 -13.08 -15.06 -32.58
C HIS A 265 -14.60 -15.30 -32.53
N SER A 266 -15.39 -14.58 -33.33
CA SER A 266 -16.87 -14.63 -33.32
C SER A 266 -17.52 -14.29 -31.97
N LYS A 267 -16.73 -13.75 -31.03
CA LYS A 267 -17.12 -13.29 -29.69
C LYS A 267 -16.56 -11.89 -29.49
N ASN A 268 -17.18 -11.07 -28.64
CA ASN A 268 -16.69 -9.73 -28.29
C ASN A 268 -15.67 -9.73 -27.14
N HIS A 269 -15.15 -10.90 -26.79
CA HIS A 269 -14.23 -11.14 -25.68
C HIS A 269 -13.33 -12.31 -26.00
N LEU A 270 -12.25 -12.46 -25.23
CA LEU A 270 -11.35 -13.60 -25.31
C LEU A 270 -11.52 -14.49 -24.08
N ILE A 271 -11.45 -15.80 -24.27
CA ILE A 271 -11.33 -16.76 -23.17
C ILE A 271 -9.86 -17.16 -23.09
N LEU A 272 -9.19 -16.82 -21.98
CA LEU A 272 -7.75 -17.02 -21.86
C LEU A 272 -7.35 -18.49 -21.99
N LYS A 273 -8.19 -19.41 -21.51
CA LYS A 273 -7.96 -20.85 -21.59
C LYS A 273 -7.97 -21.40 -23.02
N GLU A 274 -8.70 -20.75 -23.94
CA GLU A 274 -8.69 -21.10 -25.37
C GLU A 274 -7.33 -20.71 -26.01
N LEU A 275 -6.70 -19.63 -25.54
CA LEU A 275 -5.42 -19.14 -26.06
C LEU A 275 -4.20 -19.76 -25.36
N VAL A 276 -4.38 -20.19 -24.10
CA VAL A 276 -3.35 -20.75 -23.24
C VAL A 276 -3.92 -21.98 -22.51
N PRO A 277 -4.05 -23.13 -23.20
CA PRO A 277 -4.66 -24.32 -22.60
C PRO A 277 -3.76 -25.00 -21.55
N HIS A 278 -2.43 -24.82 -21.63
CA HIS A 278 -1.44 -25.49 -20.78
C HIS A 278 -0.66 -24.49 -19.92
N ILE A 279 -1.29 -23.93 -18.88
CA ILE A 279 -0.64 -22.91 -18.03
C ILE A 279 0.53 -23.45 -17.18
N GLY A 280 0.57 -24.76 -16.92
CA GLY A 280 1.66 -25.40 -16.19
C GLY A 280 3.00 -25.42 -16.93
N GLU A 281 3.02 -25.14 -18.24
CA GLU A 281 4.23 -25.07 -19.06
C GLU A 281 4.84 -23.67 -19.13
N LEU A 282 4.17 -22.67 -18.53
CA LEU A 282 4.62 -21.29 -18.57
C LEU A 282 5.68 -21.01 -17.52
N ASP A 283 6.54 -20.03 -17.81
CA ASP A 283 7.43 -19.43 -16.82
C ASP A 283 6.64 -19.02 -15.57
N GLN A 284 7.24 -19.22 -14.41
CA GLN A 284 6.66 -18.78 -13.16
C GLN A 284 7.14 -17.37 -12.81
N THR A 285 6.33 -16.63 -12.08
CA THR A 285 6.70 -15.35 -11.51
C THR A 285 6.47 -15.34 -10.00
N ASP A 286 7.47 -14.88 -9.27
CA ASP A 286 7.38 -14.70 -7.83
C ASP A 286 6.61 -13.43 -7.49
N LEU A 287 5.69 -13.52 -6.54
CA LEU A 287 4.96 -12.38 -6.01
C LEU A 287 5.17 -12.27 -4.50
N SER A 288 5.22 -11.03 -4.01
CA SER A 288 5.14 -10.71 -2.58
C SER A 288 3.75 -10.18 -2.29
N LEU A 289 2.95 -10.94 -1.53
CA LEU A 289 1.50 -10.78 -1.54
C LEU A 289 0.90 -10.33 -0.23
N PHE A 290 1.48 -10.75 0.89
CA PHE A 290 0.90 -10.46 2.20
C PHE A 290 1.42 -9.16 2.79
N ALA A 291 0.51 -8.41 3.41
CA ALA A 291 0.91 -7.31 4.28
C ALA A 291 1.21 -7.82 5.70
N ASN A 292 0.53 -8.89 6.11
CA ASN A 292 0.66 -9.48 7.43
C ASN A 292 1.91 -10.38 7.51
N ILE A 293 2.89 -9.93 8.29
CA ILE A 293 4.14 -10.68 8.56
C ILE A 293 3.90 -12.03 9.25
N SER A 294 2.71 -12.27 9.81
CA SER A 294 2.31 -13.56 10.37
C SER A 294 2.15 -14.64 9.30
N LEU A 295 2.01 -14.23 8.04
CA LEU A 295 1.96 -15.08 6.87
C LEU A 295 3.32 -14.95 6.16
N SER A 296 4.26 -15.84 6.45
CA SER A 296 5.53 -15.87 5.72
C SER A 296 5.38 -16.70 4.45
N GLU A 297 5.72 -16.07 3.32
CA GLU A 297 5.92 -16.75 2.04
C GLU A 297 7.42 -16.97 1.83
N GLU A 298 7.85 -18.21 1.50
CA GLU A 298 9.20 -18.41 0.95
C GLU A 298 9.31 -17.84 -0.48
N LYS A 299 8.19 -17.76 -1.20
CA LYS A 299 7.85 -17.00 -2.43
C LYS A 299 6.61 -17.66 -3.04
N LEU A 300 5.55 -16.91 -3.39
CA LEU A 300 4.49 -17.47 -4.24
C LEU A 300 4.91 -17.35 -5.70
N SER A 301 5.23 -18.48 -6.32
CA SER A 301 5.46 -18.57 -7.77
C SER A 301 4.14 -18.94 -8.46
N ILE A 302 3.62 -18.08 -9.33
CA ILE A 302 2.43 -18.38 -10.15
C ILE A 302 2.78 -18.45 -11.63
N ALA A 303 1.97 -19.17 -12.42
CA ALA A 303 2.09 -19.18 -13.87
C ALA A 303 1.96 -17.77 -14.44
N ASN A 304 2.95 -17.36 -15.24
CA ASN A 304 2.97 -16.05 -15.85
C ASN A 304 2.30 -16.09 -17.23
N LEU A 305 0.98 -15.87 -17.31
CA LEU A 305 0.26 -15.87 -18.59
C LEU A 305 0.86 -14.91 -19.63
N ILE A 306 1.50 -13.83 -19.20
CA ILE A 306 2.09 -12.81 -20.08
C ILE A 306 3.33 -13.35 -20.83
N SER A 307 4.00 -14.38 -20.29
CA SER A 307 5.13 -15.03 -20.98
C SER A 307 4.68 -15.91 -22.14
N SER A 308 3.40 -16.26 -22.23
CA SER A 308 2.84 -17.03 -23.36
C SER A 308 3.02 -16.25 -24.68
N PRO A 309 3.82 -16.77 -25.64
CA PRO A 309 4.03 -16.08 -26.91
C PRO A 309 2.73 -15.93 -27.71
N SER A 310 1.85 -16.94 -27.66
CA SER A 310 0.56 -16.95 -28.33
C SER A 310 -0.34 -15.84 -27.80
N LEU A 311 -0.52 -15.75 -26.48
CA LEU A 311 -1.34 -14.71 -25.87
C LEU A 311 -0.75 -13.32 -26.13
N ASN A 312 0.55 -13.15 -25.90
CA ASN A 312 1.21 -11.86 -26.04
C ASN A 312 1.09 -11.31 -27.46
N LYS A 313 1.39 -12.16 -28.46
CA LYS A 313 1.27 -11.81 -29.88
C LYS A 313 -0.17 -11.49 -30.27
N GLU A 314 -1.14 -12.28 -29.81
CA GLU A 314 -2.55 -12.09 -30.11
C GLU A 314 -3.05 -10.73 -29.61
N ILE A 315 -2.82 -10.43 -28.33
CA ILE A 315 -3.23 -9.16 -27.71
C ILE A 315 -2.50 -7.97 -28.34
N TYR A 316 -1.19 -8.09 -28.59
CA TYR A 316 -0.42 -7.03 -29.22
C TYR A 316 -0.94 -6.70 -30.63
N ASN A 317 -1.25 -7.73 -31.43
CA ASN A 317 -1.79 -7.54 -32.77
C ASN A 317 -3.14 -6.81 -32.72
N PHE A 318 -4.05 -7.21 -31.82
CA PHE A 318 -5.32 -6.51 -31.65
C PHE A 318 -5.14 -5.03 -31.30
N LEU A 319 -4.21 -4.72 -30.38
CA LEU A 319 -3.90 -3.33 -30.00
C LEU A 319 -3.31 -2.54 -31.17
N SER A 320 -2.42 -3.15 -31.96
CA SER A 320 -1.81 -2.53 -33.13
C SER A 320 -2.82 -2.29 -34.26
N ASP A 321 -3.66 -3.27 -34.56
CA ASP A 321 -4.67 -3.18 -35.61
C ASP A 321 -5.76 -2.17 -35.22
N ALA A 322 -6.18 -2.14 -33.95
CA ALA A 322 -7.08 -1.14 -33.43
C ALA A 322 -6.47 0.27 -33.56
N HIS A 323 -5.18 0.42 -33.25
CA HIS A 323 -4.48 1.70 -33.38
C HIS A 323 -4.51 2.22 -34.83
N GLU A 324 -4.13 1.39 -35.80
CA GLU A 324 -4.11 1.80 -37.21
C GLU A 324 -5.52 2.01 -37.79
N SER A 325 -6.50 1.23 -37.35
CA SER A 325 -7.90 1.43 -37.72
C SER A 325 -8.46 2.75 -37.18
N VAL A 326 -8.26 3.05 -35.89
CA VAL A 326 -8.68 4.32 -35.28
C VAL A 326 -8.00 5.51 -35.96
N LYS A 327 -6.70 5.41 -36.26
CA LYS A 327 -5.97 6.44 -37.01
C LYS A 327 -6.61 6.73 -38.37
N LYS A 328 -7.00 5.69 -39.11
CA LYS A 328 -7.71 5.82 -40.41
C LYS A 328 -9.10 6.42 -40.23
N GLN A 329 -9.87 5.95 -39.24
CA GLN A 329 -11.21 6.48 -38.93
C GLN A 329 -11.14 7.98 -38.62
N LEU A 330 -10.21 8.39 -37.74
CA LEU A 330 -10.03 9.80 -37.39
C LEU A 330 -9.55 10.65 -38.58
N ALA A 331 -8.69 10.11 -39.44
CA ALA A 331 -8.28 10.81 -40.66
C ALA A 331 -9.46 11.05 -41.62
N ASN A 332 -10.38 10.09 -41.75
CA ASN A 332 -11.60 10.24 -42.54
C ASN A 332 -12.58 11.24 -41.90
N MET A 333 -12.78 11.17 -40.57
CA MET A 333 -13.63 12.11 -39.84
C MET A 333 -13.14 13.56 -39.94
N ARG A 334 -11.83 13.79 -40.08
CA ARG A 334 -11.27 15.12 -40.36
C ARG A 334 -11.67 15.64 -41.74
N LYS A 335 -11.71 14.77 -42.74
CA LYS A 335 -12.12 15.14 -44.11
C LYS A 335 -13.61 15.47 -44.19
N THR A 336 -14.44 14.83 -43.37
CA THR A 336 -15.90 15.04 -43.33
C THR A 336 -16.35 16.05 -42.27
N ASN A 337 -15.41 16.70 -41.57
CA ASN A 337 -15.67 17.66 -40.49
C ASN A 337 -16.53 17.12 -39.32
N MET A 338 -16.54 15.80 -39.11
CA MET A 338 -17.28 15.11 -38.03
C MET A 338 -16.36 14.64 -36.91
N MET A 339 -15.41 15.48 -36.50
CA MET A 339 -14.40 15.09 -35.51
C MET A 339 -15.03 14.87 -34.11
N PRO A 340 -14.96 13.66 -33.54
CA PRO A 340 -15.36 13.43 -32.16
C PRO A 340 -14.55 14.30 -31.20
N LYS A 341 -15.19 14.77 -30.13
CA LYS A 341 -14.51 15.48 -29.05
C LYS A 341 -13.45 14.55 -28.45
N LYS A 342 -12.21 15.02 -28.41
CA LYS A 342 -11.12 14.32 -27.74
C LYS A 342 -11.47 14.21 -26.26
N HIS A 343 -11.26 13.02 -25.68
CA HIS A 343 -11.36 12.84 -24.24
C HIS A 343 -10.21 13.60 -23.57
N GLU A 344 -10.46 14.83 -23.17
CA GLU A 344 -9.52 15.59 -22.36
C GLU A 344 -9.62 15.09 -20.92
N LYS A 345 -8.62 14.34 -20.44
CA LYS A 345 -8.37 14.24 -19.00
C LYS A 345 -7.91 15.62 -18.51
N LYS A 346 -8.80 16.61 -18.46
CA LYS A 346 -8.61 17.75 -17.56
C LYS A 346 -8.65 17.14 -16.17
N LYS A 347 -7.48 16.94 -15.55
CA LYS A 347 -7.46 16.87 -14.09
C LYS A 347 -8.25 18.09 -13.65
N PRO A 348 -9.36 17.96 -12.90
CA PRO A 348 -9.95 19.15 -12.31
C PRO A 348 -8.80 19.82 -11.57
N ILE A 349 -8.46 21.04 -11.99
CA ILE A 349 -7.58 21.88 -11.22
C ILE A 349 -8.44 22.22 -10.01
N LYS A 350 -8.51 21.31 -9.03
CA LYS A 350 -8.81 21.72 -7.67
C LYS A 350 -7.77 22.80 -7.41
N GLU A 351 -8.21 24.03 -7.14
CA GLU A 351 -7.32 25.05 -6.60
C GLU A 351 -6.50 24.38 -5.51
N LEU A 352 -5.21 24.19 -5.78
CA LEU A 352 -4.34 23.48 -4.89
C LEU A 352 -4.09 24.44 -3.73
N LYS A 353 -4.89 24.32 -2.67
CA LYS A 353 -4.69 25.09 -1.44
C LYS A 353 -3.62 24.41 -0.61
N PHE A 354 -2.65 25.19 -0.15
CA PHE A 354 -1.60 24.70 0.73
C PHE A 354 -2.19 24.24 2.05
N ASP A 355 -1.78 23.07 2.52
CA ASP A 355 -2.32 22.45 3.73
C ASP A 355 -1.38 22.70 4.91
N PHE A 356 -1.56 23.83 5.58
CA PHE A 356 -0.72 24.24 6.70
C PHE A 356 -0.79 23.27 7.89
N ASN A 357 -1.94 22.64 8.12
CA ASN A 357 -2.09 21.71 9.25
C ASN A 357 -1.25 20.47 9.02
N GLU A 358 -1.31 19.92 7.80
CA GLU A 358 -0.52 18.74 7.44
C GLU A 358 0.98 19.04 7.41
N GLU A 359 1.40 20.22 6.93
CA GLU A 359 2.81 20.65 7.02
C GLU A 359 3.31 20.66 8.47
N GLN A 360 2.56 21.31 9.38
CA GLN A 360 2.94 21.40 10.78
C GLN A 360 2.97 20.03 11.46
N ARG A 361 2.03 19.14 11.11
CA ARG A 361 2.00 17.76 11.59
C ARG A 361 3.27 17.01 11.19
N LEU A 362 3.65 17.06 9.91
CA LEU A 362 4.85 16.40 9.39
C LEU A 362 6.15 16.98 9.99
N ILE A 363 6.22 18.30 10.18
CA ILE A 363 7.37 18.95 10.84
C ILE A 363 7.46 18.54 12.31
N LYS A 364 6.33 18.45 13.03
CA LYS A 364 6.29 17.99 14.43
C LYS A 364 6.73 16.52 14.52
N GLU A 365 6.27 15.68 13.60
CA GLU A 365 6.67 14.28 13.50
C GLU A 365 8.18 14.15 13.25
N LEU A 366 8.75 14.96 12.35
CA LEU A 366 10.19 14.96 12.09
C LEU A 366 10.99 15.31 13.34
N LYS A 367 10.52 16.30 14.13
CA LYS A 367 11.15 16.67 15.39
C LYS A 367 11.06 15.54 16.43
N GLY A 368 9.94 14.84 16.50
CA GLY A 368 9.75 13.70 17.39
C GLY A 368 10.65 12.51 17.03
N ASN A 369 10.89 12.31 15.74
CA ASN A 369 11.65 11.18 15.20
C ASN A 369 13.14 11.49 14.96
N TYR A 370 13.66 12.64 15.42
CA TYR A 370 14.99 13.11 15.03
C TYR A 370 16.13 12.14 15.40
N SER A 371 15.95 11.36 16.47
CA SER A 371 16.91 10.38 16.97
C SER A 371 16.73 8.96 16.41
N ASP A 372 15.66 8.69 15.66
CA ASP A 372 15.41 7.38 15.05
C ASP A 372 15.59 7.47 13.53
N PRO A 373 16.72 6.98 12.97
CA PRO A 373 16.98 7.04 11.54
C PRO A 373 15.91 6.38 10.67
N VAL A 374 15.24 5.32 11.16
CA VAL A 374 14.20 4.62 10.41
C VAL A 374 12.96 5.50 10.29
N SER A 375 12.41 5.97 11.42
CA SER A 375 11.24 6.85 11.41
C SER A 375 11.53 8.20 10.73
N LYS A 376 12.75 8.72 10.89
CA LYS A 376 13.20 9.95 10.22
C LYS A 376 13.20 9.81 8.70
N HIS A 377 13.72 8.70 8.16
CA HIS A 377 13.68 8.39 6.72
C HIS A 377 12.25 8.42 6.17
N PHE A 378 11.31 7.75 6.82
CA PHE A 378 9.91 7.73 6.36
C PHE A 378 9.24 9.10 6.46
N THR A 379 9.56 9.87 7.52
CA THR A 379 9.05 11.25 7.66
C THR A 379 9.57 12.14 6.52
N TYR A 380 10.84 11.99 6.11
CA TYR A 380 11.38 12.68 4.95
C TYR A 380 10.65 12.31 3.67
N ILE A 381 10.31 11.04 3.44
CA ILE A 381 9.52 10.64 2.28
C ILE A 381 8.19 11.40 2.23
N TYR A 382 7.49 11.50 3.37
CA TYR A 382 6.22 12.24 3.44
C TYR A 382 6.40 13.74 3.17
N LEU A 383 7.42 14.37 3.75
CA LEU A 383 7.74 15.78 3.47
C LEU A 383 8.10 15.99 1.99
N GLN A 384 8.88 15.09 1.40
CA GLN A 384 9.20 15.14 -0.03
C GLN A 384 7.95 15.05 -0.90
N ASP A 385 7.02 14.12 -0.60
CA ASP A 385 5.75 13.98 -1.33
C ASP A 385 4.86 15.22 -1.16
N PHE A 386 4.76 15.72 0.07
CA PHE A 386 3.98 16.89 0.44
C PHE A 386 4.48 18.15 -0.30
N TYR A 387 5.76 18.50 -0.17
CA TYR A 387 6.30 19.69 -0.82
C TYR A 387 6.35 19.55 -2.35
N TYR A 388 6.64 18.35 -2.86
CA TYR A 388 6.56 18.12 -4.30
C TYR A 388 5.13 18.34 -4.81
N LYS A 389 4.08 17.94 -4.08
CA LYS A 389 2.68 18.23 -4.45
C LYS A 389 2.45 19.72 -4.65
N TYR A 390 2.96 20.57 -3.75
CA TYR A 390 2.75 22.02 -3.76
C TYR A 390 3.76 22.84 -4.57
N ARG A 391 4.77 22.20 -5.19
CA ARG A 391 5.84 22.84 -5.99
C ARG A 391 5.39 23.83 -7.08
N ILE A 392 4.13 23.76 -7.51
CA ILE A 392 3.57 24.65 -8.56
C ILE A 392 3.05 25.97 -8.00
N LEU A 393 2.81 26.05 -6.68
CA LEU A 393 2.27 27.24 -6.03
C LEU A 393 3.34 28.31 -5.81
N ASP A 394 4.53 27.88 -5.42
CA ASP A 394 5.65 28.74 -5.03
C ASP A 394 6.95 27.93 -5.14
N GLU A 395 8.02 28.57 -5.63
CA GLU A 395 9.33 27.91 -5.78
C GLU A 395 9.90 27.45 -4.42
N LYS A 396 9.54 28.11 -3.31
CA LYS A 396 9.96 27.70 -1.97
C LYS A 396 9.59 26.24 -1.63
N TYR A 397 8.45 25.75 -2.13
CA TYR A 397 8.05 24.37 -1.89
C TYR A 397 8.88 23.39 -2.70
N LEU A 398 9.33 23.78 -3.89
CA LEU A 398 10.31 22.98 -4.61
C LEU A 398 11.66 22.95 -3.87
N HIS A 399 12.07 24.07 -3.26
CA HIS A 399 13.28 24.12 -2.44
C HIS A 399 13.21 23.23 -1.20
N GLU A 400 12.11 23.28 -0.43
CA GLU A 400 11.93 22.37 0.72
C GLU A 400 11.90 20.90 0.28
N CYS A 401 11.25 20.58 -0.85
CA CYS A 401 11.31 19.23 -1.40
C CYS A 401 12.75 18.78 -1.70
N ILE A 402 13.57 19.64 -2.32
CA ILE A 402 14.97 19.33 -2.63
C ILE A 402 15.78 19.14 -1.34
N LYS A 403 15.61 20.04 -0.36
CA LYS A 403 16.25 19.96 0.95
C LYS A 403 15.97 18.63 1.62
N TYR A 404 14.71 18.25 1.76
CA TYR A 404 14.34 16.97 2.40
C TYR A 404 14.76 15.74 1.59
N CYS A 405 14.93 15.85 0.27
CA CYS A 405 15.57 14.78 -0.49
C CYS A 405 17.06 14.65 -0.12
N TYR A 406 17.80 15.75 0.04
CA TYR A 406 19.21 15.67 0.40
C TYR A 406 19.42 15.20 1.84
N GLU A 407 18.66 15.74 2.80
CA GLU A 407 18.72 15.30 4.20
C GLU A 407 18.41 13.79 4.33
N ASP A 408 17.50 13.27 3.52
CA ASP A 408 17.19 11.84 3.44
C ASP A 408 18.37 11.01 2.91
N LEU A 409 19.06 11.51 1.87
CA LEU A 409 20.24 10.85 1.33
C LEU A 409 21.43 10.84 2.30
N GLU A 410 21.55 11.86 3.16
CA GLU A 410 22.62 11.99 4.14
C GLU A 410 22.52 10.95 5.27
N ILE A 411 21.31 10.55 5.66
CA ILE A 411 21.09 9.59 6.76
C ILE A 411 21.08 8.13 6.33
N LEU A 412 21.36 7.80 5.05
CA LEU A 412 21.17 6.45 4.54
C LEU A 412 22.07 5.40 5.23
N GLU A 413 23.26 5.77 5.69
CA GLU A 413 24.13 4.85 6.44
C GLU A 413 23.58 4.58 7.84
N ASP A 414 23.11 5.63 8.53
CA ASP A 414 22.46 5.52 9.84
C ASP A 414 21.18 4.70 9.75
N LEU A 415 20.37 4.92 8.72
CA LEU A 415 19.17 4.14 8.40
C LEU A 415 19.50 2.65 8.29
N ASN A 416 20.51 2.30 7.50
CA ASN A 416 20.90 0.89 7.32
C ASN A 416 21.34 0.28 8.65
N THR A 417 22.13 1.01 9.44
CA THR A 417 22.64 0.53 10.72
C THR A 417 21.51 0.34 11.73
N ALA A 418 20.61 1.31 11.85
CA ALA A 418 19.45 1.25 12.73
C ALA A 418 18.51 0.09 12.33
N PHE A 419 18.19 -0.03 11.05
CA PHE A 419 17.32 -1.08 10.52
C PHE A 419 17.90 -2.49 10.79
N VAL A 420 19.17 -2.73 10.45
CA VAL A 420 19.82 -4.03 10.69
C VAL A 420 19.82 -4.35 12.18
N ASN A 421 20.13 -3.39 13.04
CA ASN A 421 20.14 -3.60 14.49
C ASN A 421 18.74 -3.93 15.03
N GLU A 422 17.71 -3.26 14.55
CA GLU A 422 16.33 -3.51 14.96
C GLU A 422 15.86 -4.90 14.50
N GLU A 423 16.07 -5.25 13.23
CA GLU A 423 15.72 -6.56 12.68
C GLU A 423 16.48 -7.68 13.38
N MET A 424 17.78 -7.52 13.63
CA MET A 424 18.55 -8.50 14.40
C MET A 424 18.03 -8.67 15.83
N LYS A 425 17.59 -7.58 16.50
CA LYS A 425 16.97 -7.67 17.83
C LYS A 425 15.65 -8.44 17.75
N ARG A 426 14.80 -8.13 16.77
CA ARG A 426 13.53 -8.85 16.52
C ARG A 426 13.79 -10.34 16.29
N THR A 427 14.71 -10.69 15.39
CA THR A 427 15.09 -12.08 15.13
C THR A 427 15.62 -12.78 16.38
N LYS A 428 16.47 -12.13 17.19
CA LYS A 428 16.95 -12.71 18.45
C LYS A 428 15.84 -12.91 19.48
N HIS A 429 14.84 -12.03 19.54
CA HIS A 429 13.67 -12.22 20.38
C HIS A 429 12.81 -13.43 19.95
N LEU A 430 12.98 -13.93 18.72
CA LEU A 430 12.33 -15.14 18.22
C LEU A 430 13.09 -16.45 18.56
N SER A 431 14.22 -16.36 19.26
CA SER A 431 15.07 -17.52 19.62
C SER A 431 14.37 -18.56 20.49
N SER A 432 13.33 -18.19 21.24
CA SER A 432 12.50 -19.12 22.01
C SER A 432 11.54 -19.95 21.14
N PHE A 433 11.43 -19.64 19.85
CA PHE A 433 10.39 -20.19 18.99
C PHE A 433 10.89 -20.76 17.65
N ARG A 434 12.18 -20.64 17.35
CA ARG A 434 12.81 -21.16 16.12
C ARG A 434 14.08 -21.92 16.46
N THR A 435 14.54 -22.77 15.53
CA THR A 435 15.80 -23.46 15.75
C THR A 435 16.96 -22.48 15.70
N LYS A 436 18.05 -22.78 16.43
CA LYS A 436 19.26 -21.95 16.41
C LYS A 436 19.81 -21.75 14.99
N LYS A 437 19.74 -22.80 14.16
CA LYS A 437 20.16 -22.77 12.76
C LYS A 437 19.35 -21.77 11.92
N ASP A 438 18.04 -21.72 12.10
CA ASP A 438 17.18 -20.77 11.37
C ASP A 438 17.46 -19.32 11.80
N ILE A 439 17.65 -19.09 13.10
CA ILE A 439 18.02 -17.78 13.63
C ILE A 439 19.37 -17.32 13.08
N ASP A 440 20.38 -18.19 13.07
CA ASP A 440 21.71 -17.86 12.56
C ASP A 440 21.65 -17.54 11.05
N ASN A 441 20.90 -18.32 10.26
CA ASN A 441 20.67 -18.05 8.84
C ASN A 441 19.98 -16.70 8.61
N ASP A 442 18.94 -16.38 9.38
CA ASP A 442 18.23 -15.10 9.27
C ASP A 442 19.12 -13.92 9.64
N LEU A 443 19.94 -14.05 10.68
CA LEU A 443 20.87 -12.99 11.09
C LEU A 443 21.93 -12.71 10.02
N GLU A 444 22.46 -13.75 9.37
CA GLU A 444 23.40 -13.58 8.25
C GLU A 444 22.71 -12.95 7.04
N ARG A 445 21.47 -13.37 6.73
CA ARG A 445 20.66 -12.77 5.67
C ARG A 445 20.41 -11.27 5.93
N ILE A 446 19.97 -10.90 7.13
CA ILE A 446 19.70 -9.49 7.50
C ILE A 446 20.95 -8.62 7.34
N LYS A 447 22.13 -9.11 7.76
CA LYS A 447 23.40 -8.38 7.60
C LYS A 447 23.78 -8.21 6.12
N ALA A 448 23.56 -9.25 5.31
CA ALA A 448 23.90 -9.24 3.89
C ALA A 448 22.95 -8.34 3.09
N GLU A 449 21.65 -8.45 3.33
CA GLU A 449 20.63 -7.73 2.58
C GLU A 449 20.55 -6.25 3.01
N LYS A 450 20.76 -5.92 4.29
CA LYS A 450 20.60 -4.55 4.81
C LYS A 450 19.19 -3.99 4.49
N PHE A 451 19.02 -2.68 4.53
CA PHE A 451 17.75 -2.07 4.11
C PHE A 451 17.58 -2.16 2.59
N GLN A 452 16.56 -2.91 2.16
CA GLN A 452 16.26 -3.19 0.75
C GLN A 452 15.23 -2.23 0.12
N GLY A 453 14.89 -1.13 0.81
CA GLY A 453 13.93 -0.16 0.31
C GLY A 453 14.45 0.68 -0.85
N ARG A 454 13.56 0.98 -1.81
CA ARG A 454 13.80 2.01 -2.83
C ARG A 454 13.71 3.39 -2.19
N ILE A 455 14.80 4.16 -2.25
CA ILE A 455 14.89 5.53 -1.73
C ILE A 455 14.25 6.51 -2.74
N PRO A 456 13.10 7.12 -2.43
CA PRO A 456 12.38 8.00 -3.36
C PRO A 456 13.16 9.26 -3.74
N ALA A 457 14.02 9.76 -2.84
CA ALA A 457 14.81 10.97 -3.01
C ALA A 457 15.66 10.96 -4.29
N PHE A 458 16.31 9.83 -4.63
CA PHE A 458 17.10 9.69 -5.86
C PHE A 458 16.27 9.97 -7.11
N ASN A 459 15.09 9.35 -7.21
CA ASN A 459 14.19 9.56 -8.34
C ASN A 459 13.64 10.99 -8.38
N ARG A 460 13.30 11.53 -7.21
CA ARG A 460 12.78 12.90 -7.06
C ARG A 460 13.76 13.93 -7.59
N LEU A 461 14.99 13.92 -7.08
CA LEU A 461 16.05 14.85 -7.44
C LEU A 461 16.40 14.73 -8.93
N ALA A 462 16.54 13.50 -9.45
CA ALA A 462 16.82 13.29 -10.87
C ALA A 462 15.74 13.88 -11.78
N ILE A 463 14.45 13.75 -11.41
CA ILE A 463 13.33 14.36 -12.14
C ILE A 463 13.35 15.88 -12.02
N ILE A 464 13.59 16.43 -10.84
CA ILE A 464 13.63 17.88 -10.60
C ILE A 464 14.73 18.52 -11.45
N TYR A 465 15.96 18.01 -11.36
CA TYR A 465 17.09 18.53 -12.12
C TYR A 465 16.91 18.37 -13.63
N GLU A 466 16.35 17.25 -14.09
CA GLU A 466 16.03 17.07 -15.51
C GLU A 466 15.01 18.12 -15.99
N LYS A 467 13.97 18.42 -15.20
CA LYS A 467 12.97 19.45 -15.55
C LYS A 467 13.54 20.85 -15.54
N LYS A 468 14.48 21.16 -14.64
CA LYS A 468 15.25 22.43 -14.62
C LYS A 468 16.31 22.50 -15.72
N LYS A 469 16.42 21.49 -16.60
CA LYS A 469 17.47 21.34 -17.63
C LYS A 469 18.90 21.31 -17.05
N GLN A 470 19.02 21.00 -15.77
CA GLN A 470 20.28 20.84 -15.04
C GLN A 470 20.76 19.38 -15.20
N PHE A 471 21.01 18.97 -16.44
CA PHE A 471 21.31 17.57 -16.77
C PHE A 471 22.54 16.98 -16.04
N PRO A 472 23.65 17.73 -15.83
CA PRO A 472 24.79 17.19 -15.06
C PRO A 472 24.42 16.76 -13.64
N TYR A 473 23.59 17.55 -12.94
CA TYR A 473 23.11 17.21 -11.60
C TYR A 473 22.16 16.00 -11.61
N ALA A 474 21.27 15.91 -12.61
CA ALA A 474 20.40 14.75 -12.76
C ALA A 474 21.20 13.45 -13.02
N ILE A 475 22.30 13.54 -13.78
CA ILE A 475 23.21 12.42 -14.04
C ILE A 475 23.97 12.05 -12.76
N ASP A 476 24.50 13.02 -12.01
CA ASP A 476 25.21 12.77 -10.74
C ASP A 476 24.33 12.02 -9.73
N ILE A 477 23.10 12.50 -9.52
CA ILE A 477 22.13 11.83 -8.65
C ILE A 477 21.83 10.40 -9.14
N SER A 478 21.68 10.21 -10.46
CA SER A 478 21.42 8.89 -11.03
C SER A 478 22.60 7.93 -10.81
N LYS A 479 23.84 8.42 -10.88
CA LYS A 479 25.06 7.64 -10.56
C LYS A 479 25.13 7.27 -9.07
N LYS A 480 24.82 8.21 -8.18
CA LYS A 480 24.73 7.94 -6.73
C LYS A 480 23.70 6.86 -6.43
N ALA A 481 22.53 6.92 -7.08
CA ALA A 481 21.50 5.89 -6.97
C ALA A 481 21.99 4.52 -7.43
N ILE A 482 22.65 4.45 -8.59
CA ILE A 482 23.23 3.20 -9.12
C ILE A 482 24.22 2.60 -8.13
N ASN A 483 25.14 3.39 -7.60
CA ASN A 483 26.13 2.92 -6.64
C ASN A 483 25.47 2.39 -5.36
N TYR A 484 24.48 3.12 -4.83
CA TYR A 484 23.74 2.71 -3.65
C TYR A 484 22.99 1.38 -3.85
N TYR A 485 22.32 1.20 -4.99
CA TYR A 485 21.51 0.02 -5.27
C TYR A 485 22.32 -1.20 -5.72
N LYS A 486 23.41 -1.02 -6.47
CA LYS A 486 24.31 -2.14 -6.87
C LYS A 486 24.93 -2.81 -5.66
N ALA A 487 25.33 -2.03 -4.64
CA ALA A 487 25.83 -2.56 -3.38
C ALA A 487 24.80 -3.41 -2.61
N ARG A 488 23.53 -3.43 -3.04
CA ARG A 488 22.40 -4.11 -2.41
C ARG A 488 21.67 -5.08 -3.34
N ASN A 489 22.22 -5.35 -4.54
CA ASN A 489 21.59 -6.21 -5.56
C ASN A 489 20.18 -5.73 -6.00
N ILE A 490 19.91 -4.43 -5.94
CA ILE A 490 18.65 -3.84 -6.39
C ILE A 490 18.78 -3.40 -7.86
N ASP A 491 17.76 -3.66 -8.70
CA ASP A 491 17.78 -3.31 -10.13
C ASP A 491 18.04 -1.80 -10.37
N THR A 492 18.96 -1.47 -11.27
CA THR A 492 19.35 -0.09 -11.60
C THR A 492 18.97 0.35 -13.01
N SER A 493 18.25 -0.48 -13.76
CA SER A 493 17.98 -0.29 -15.18
C SER A 493 17.34 1.07 -15.53
N ASP A 494 16.47 1.59 -14.66
CA ASP A 494 15.80 2.88 -14.86
C ASP A 494 16.76 4.08 -14.79
N PHE A 495 17.76 4.05 -13.90
CA PHE A 495 18.75 5.12 -13.77
C PHE A 495 19.77 5.07 -14.91
N GLU A 496 20.16 3.87 -15.34
CA GLU A 496 21.06 3.67 -16.47
C GLU A 496 20.45 4.21 -17.78
N LYS A 497 19.19 3.84 -18.07
CA LYS A 497 18.43 4.39 -19.21
C LYS A 497 18.28 5.91 -19.13
N ARG A 498 18.09 6.45 -17.93
CA ARG A 498 18.00 7.91 -17.72
C ARG A 498 19.32 8.59 -18.06
N ILE A 499 20.46 8.07 -17.58
CA ILE A 499 21.78 8.62 -17.91
C ILE A 499 22.02 8.62 -19.42
N GLU A 500 21.70 7.52 -20.10
CA GLU A 500 21.83 7.43 -21.56
C GLU A 500 21.00 8.51 -22.27
N ARG A 501 19.73 8.67 -21.87
CA ARG A 501 18.84 9.70 -22.41
C ARG A 501 19.36 11.11 -22.16
N LEU A 502 19.89 11.39 -20.97
CA LEU A 502 20.38 12.72 -20.61
C LEU A 502 21.70 13.05 -21.30
N ASN A 503 22.60 12.08 -21.47
CA ASN A 503 23.83 12.26 -22.25
C ASN A 503 23.53 12.58 -23.72
N LYS A 504 22.49 11.98 -24.31
CA LYS A 504 22.04 12.35 -25.66
C LYS A 504 21.57 13.81 -25.73
N LYS A 505 20.92 14.33 -24.68
CA LYS A 505 20.48 15.73 -24.59
C LYS A 505 21.61 16.74 -24.33
N LEU A 506 22.77 16.28 -23.86
CA LEU A 506 23.97 17.13 -23.68
C LEU A 506 24.82 17.23 -24.95
N LYS A 507 24.60 16.33 -25.92
CA LYS A 507 25.29 16.31 -27.22
C LYS A 507 24.55 17.09 -28.31
N VAL A 508 23.37 17.62 -28.00
CA VAL A 508 22.53 18.49 -28.84
C VAL A 508 22.51 19.85 -28.17
#